data_AF-A0A7X8AH46-F1
#
_entry.id   AF-A0A7X8AH46-F1
#
_cell.length_a   1.000
_cell.length_b   1.000
_cell.length_c   1.000
_cell.angle_alpha   90.00
_cell.angle_beta   90.00
_cell.angle_gamma   90.00
#
_symmetry.space_group_name_H-M   'P 1'
#
loop_
_entity.id
_entity.type
_entity.pdbx_description
1 polymer ?
#
loop_
_entity_poly.entity_id
_entity_poly.type
_entity_poly.pdbx_seq_one_letter_code
_entity_poly.pdbx_strand_id
1 'polypeptide(L)'
;MTPDNTFNINPNTWIISDTHFFHENIGRYCNRPENWQELIIKNWNDLIPPDETVLHLGDFALGKKTNFEQLTSMLNGRLFLIQGNHDRLSQSFCEAHCIIRGMSHT
;
A
#
# COMPACT_ATOMS: atom_id res chain seq x y z
N MET A 1 -20.82 4.32 -17.36
CA MET A 1 -19.95 5.41 -16.88
C MET A 1 -18.98 4.78 -15.91
N THR A 2 -17.71 4.66 -16.28
CA THR A 2 -16.69 4.32 -15.28
C THR A 2 -16.60 5.51 -14.32
N PRO A 3 -16.65 5.31 -13.00
CA PRO A 3 -16.39 6.41 -12.08
C PRO A 3 -15.03 7.01 -12.46
N ASP A 4 -14.99 8.35 -12.47
CA ASP A 4 -13.76 9.10 -12.71
C ASP A 4 -12.82 8.82 -11.53
N ASN A 5 -12.01 7.76 -11.66
CA ASN A 5 -11.01 7.33 -10.67
C ASN A 5 -9.75 8.20 -10.73
N THR A 6 -9.87 9.46 -11.12
CA THR A 6 -8.73 10.38 -11.17
C THR A 6 -8.32 10.76 -9.75
N PHE A 7 -7.23 10.16 -9.28
CA PHE A 7 -6.60 10.54 -8.03
C PHE A 7 -5.79 11.83 -8.22
N ASN A 8 -6.16 12.89 -7.51
CA ASN A 8 -5.45 14.17 -7.54
C ASN A 8 -4.44 14.26 -6.39
N ILE A 9 -3.16 14.18 -6.74
CA ILE A 9 -2.05 14.45 -5.80
C ILE A 9 -2.11 15.92 -5.38
N ASN A 10 -2.03 16.16 -4.08
CA ASN A 10 -2.00 17.50 -3.49
C ASN A 10 -0.90 17.57 -2.41
N PRO A 11 -0.58 18.76 -1.87
CA PRO A 11 0.49 18.91 -0.88
C PRO A 11 0.34 18.07 0.41
N ASN A 12 -0.85 17.60 0.74
CA ASN A 12 -1.12 16.74 1.90
C ASN A 12 -1.15 15.24 1.54
N THR A 13 -0.70 14.89 0.33
CA THR A 13 -0.60 13.49 -0.10
C THR A 13 0.76 12.93 0.34
N TRP A 14 0.73 11.92 1.20
CA TRP A 14 1.91 11.14 1.55
C TRP A 14 2.24 10.16 0.44
N ILE A 15 3.52 10.02 0.10
CA ILE A 15 3.98 9.13 -0.96
C ILE A 15 5.01 8.17 -0.38
N ILE A 16 4.81 6.87 -0.64
CA ILE A 16 5.69 5.79 -0.18
C ILE A 16 5.64 4.63 -1.17
N SER A 17 6.62 3.74 -1.13
CA SER A 17 6.68 2.55 -1.98
C SER A 17 7.39 1.41 -1.27
N ASP A 18 7.27 0.19 -1.81
CA ASP A 18 8.12 -0.97 -1.47
C ASP A 18 8.15 -1.32 0.02
N THR A 19 7.01 -1.10 0.71
CA THR A 19 6.87 -1.51 2.11
C THR A 19 6.98 -3.02 2.25
N HIS A 20 6.51 -3.80 1.26
CA HIS A 20 6.67 -5.25 1.17
C HIS A 20 6.23 -6.03 2.42
N PHE A 21 5.19 -5.58 3.12
CA PHE A 21 4.68 -6.28 4.31
C PHE A 21 4.47 -7.77 4.05
N PHE A 22 4.76 -8.61 5.04
CA PHE A 22 4.71 -10.07 4.97
C PHE A 22 5.63 -10.75 3.93
N HIS A 23 6.52 -10.01 3.25
CA HIS A 23 7.54 -10.58 2.38
C HIS A 23 8.83 -10.90 3.16
N GLU A 24 8.83 -11.93 4.00
CA GLU A 24 9.95 -12.27 4.91
C GLU A 24 11.33 -12.32 4.25
N ASN A 25 11.38 -12.77 2.99
CA ASN A 25 12.63 -12.80 2.23
C ASN A 25 13.20 -11.39 1.97
N ILE A 26 12.36 -10.37 1.74
CA ILE A 26 12.84 -8.99 1.54
C ILE A 26 13.52 -8.45 2.79
N GLY A 27 13.02 -8.84 3.97
CA GLY A 27 13.61 -8.45 5.25
C GLY A 27 15.08 -8.88 5.29
N ARG A 28 15.34 -10.11 4.86
CA ARG A 28 16.71 -10.66 4.76
C ARG A 28 17.52 -10.03 3.63
N TYR A 29 16.97 -9.97 2.41
CA TYR A 29 17.70 -9.47 1.23
C TYR A 29 18.10 -8.01 1.34
N CYS A 30 17.23 -7.17 1.90
CA CYS A 30 17.50 -5.75 2.12
C CYS A 30 18.12 -5.46 3.48
N ASN A 31 18.46 -6.50 4.25
CA ASN A 31 19.06 -6.38 5.58
C ASN A 31 18.26 -5.45 6.52
N ARG A 32 16.92 -5.56 6.47
CA ARG A 32 15.99 -4.82 7.33
C ARG A 32 16.09 -5.35 8.77
N PRO A 33 15.90 -4.49 9.80
CA PRO A 33 15.87 -4.95 11.20
C PRO A 33 14.73 -5.95 11.43
N GLU A 34 14.85 -6.85 12.40
CA GLU A 34 13.86 -7.92 12.64
C GLU A 34 12.41 -7.40 12.78
N ASN A 35 12.24 -6.28 13.46
CA ASN A 35 10.95 -5.61 13.71
C ASN A 35 10.60 -4.52 12.67
N TRP A 36 11.11 -4.63 11.44
CA TRP A 36 10.93 -3.59 10.42
C TRP A 36 9.45 -3.33 10.08
N GLN A 37 8.60 -4.36 10.15
CA GLN A 37 7.17 -4.21 9.85
C GLN A 37 6.50 -3.33 10.90
N GLU A 38 6.76 -3.60 12.18
CA GLU A 38 6.27 -2.81 13.30
C GLU A 38 6.80 -1.38 13.26
N LEU A 39 8.06 -1.19 12.84
CA LEU A 39 8.66 0.14 12.68
C LEU A 39 7.99 0.94 11.57
N ILE A 40 7.71 0.32 10.41
CA ILE A 40 6.97 1.01 9.34
C ILE A 40 5.56 1.38 9.83
N ILE A 41 4.83 0.45 10.45
CA ILE A 41 3.47 0.71 10.97
C ILE A 41 3.49 1.86 11.98
N LYS A 42 4.46 1.85 12.92
CA LYS A 42 4.61 2.90 13.91
C LYS A 42 4.87 4.25 13.26
N ASN A 43 5.89 4.34 12.40
CA ASN A 43 6.27 5.60 11.76
C ASN A 43 5.15 6.12 10.86
N TRP A 44 4.44 5.23 10.16
CA TRP A 44 3.27 5.55 9.36
C TRP A 44 2.19 6.21 10.21
N ASN A 45 1.79 5.57 11.31
CA ASN A 45 0.70 6.06 12.15
C ASN A 45 1.08 7.29 12.99
N ASP A 46 2.37 7.48 13.29
CA ASP A 46 2.87 8.68 13.96
C ASP A 46 2.85 9.91 13.04
N LEU A 47 3.03 9.73 11.73
CA LEU A 47 3.14 10.83 10.77
C LEU A 47 1.84 11.14 10.02
N ILE A 48 1.04 10.10 9.72
CA ILE A 48 -0.12 10.20 8.83
C ILE A 48 -1.40 10.24 9.67
N PRO A 49 -2.18 11.34 9.63
CA PRO A 49 -3.51 11.41 10.22
C PRO A 49 -4.51 10.49 9.49
N PRO A 50 -5.56 9.98 10.19
CA PRO A 50 -6.56 9.10 9.59
C PRO A 50 -7.32 9.66 8.37
N ASP A 51 -7.45 10.99 8.27
CA ASP A 51 -8.19 11.67 7.21
C ASP A 51 -7.32 12.10 6.01
N GLU A 52 -6.00 12.02 6.13
CA GLU A 52 -5.08 12.30 5.02
C GLU A 52 -4.99 11.13 4.04
N THR A 53 -4.30 11.36 2.92
CA THR A 53 -4.22 10.40 1.83
C THR A 53 -2.81 9.89 1.66
N VAL A 54 -2.69 8.58 1.42
CA VAL A 54 -1.43 7.93 1.09
C VAL A 54 -1.50 7.35 -0.31
N LEU A 55 -0.58 7.76 -1.17
CA LEU A 55 -0.34 7.13 -2.46
C LEU A 55 0.84 6.16 -2.33
N HIS A 56 0.56 4.86 -2.42
CA HIS A 56 1.59 3.82 -2.41
C HIS A 56 1.93 3.41 -3.85
N LEU A 57 3.21 3.42 -4.22
CA LEU A 57 3.65 3.21 -5.60
C LEU A 57 3.94 1.74 -5.96
N GLY A 58 3.33 0.81 -5.23
CA GLY A 58 3.42 -0.63 -5.47
C GLY A 58 4.29 -1.39 -4.48
N ASP A 59 4.15 -2.71 -4.54
CA ASP A 59 4.81 -3.68 -3.66
C ASP A 59 4.52 -3.41 -2.18
N PHE A 60 3.24 -3.19 -1.88
CA PHE A 60 2.75 -2.90 -0.55
C PHE A 60 2.85 -4.13 0.37
N ALA A 61 2.34 -5.28 -0.09
CA ALA A 61 2.34 -6.48 0.73
C ALA A 61 2.35 -7.77 -0.10
N LEU A 62 3.04 -8.80 0.40
CA LEU A 62 3.00 -10.15 -0.15
C LEU A 62 2.11 -11.03 0.72
N GLY A 63 0.90 -11.36 0.25
CA GLY A 63 0.02 -12.22 1.04
C GLY A 63 -1.35 -12.46 0.42
N LYS A 64 -2.25 -12.99 1.25
CA LYS A 64 -3.66 -13.18 0.88
C LYS A 64 -4.44 -11.88 1.11
N LYS A 65 -5.67 -11.83 0.61
CA LYS A 65 -6.61 -10.72 0.84
C LYS A 65 -6.72 -10.31 2.31
N THR A 66 -6.76 -11.28 3.23
CA THR A 66 -6.84 -11.05 4.68
C THR A 66 -5.64 -10.28 5.23
N ASN A 67 -4.44 -10.44 4.64
CA ASN A 67 -3.26 -9.68 5.02
C ASN A 67 -3.41 -8.20 4.65
N PHE A 68 -3.95 -7.91 3.46
CA PHE A 68 -4.23 -6.55 3.03
C PHE A 68 -5.30 -5.90 3.90
N GLU A 69 -6.41 -6.61 4.15
CA GLU A 69 -7.49 -6.13 5.02
C GLU A 69 -6.95 -5.78 6.42
N GLN A 70 -6.12 -6.66 7.00
CA GLN A 70 -5.47 -6.41 8.28
C GLN A 70 -4.63 -5.13 8.24
N LEU A 71 -3.74 -4.97 7.27
CA LEU A 71 -2.90 -3.77 7.15
C LEU A 71 -3.74 -2.50 6.98
N THR A 72 -4.74 -2.51 6.09
CA THR A 72 -5.60 -1.35 5.86
C THR A 72 -6.47 -0.98 7.06
N SER A 73 -6.71 -1.92 7.98
CA SER A 73 -7.39 -1.64 9.25
C SER A 73 -6.47 -1.06 10.33
N MET A 74 -5.16 -1.24 10.19
CA MET A 74 -4.15 -0.82 11.17
C MET A 74 -3.47 0.50 10.80
N LEU A 75 -3.37 0.82 9.50
CA LEU A 75 -2.66 1.99 9.00
C LEU A 75 -3.60 3.19 8.86
N ASN A 76 -3.14 4.35 9.35
CA ASN A 76 -3.85 5.61 9.19
C ASN A 76 -3.87 6.08 7.74
N GLY A 77 -4.89 6.87 7.40
CA GLY A 77 -5.03 7.51 6.11
C GLY A 77 -5.81 6.68 5.10
N ARG A 78 -6.22 7.35 4.03
CA ARG A 78 -6.88 6.74 2.89
C ARG A 78 -5.83 6.23 1.91
N LEU A 79 -5.70 4.92 1.80
CA LEU A 79 -4.69 4.29 0.95
C LEU A 79 -5.17 4.20 -0.52
N PHE A 80 -4.40 4.80 -1.42
CA PHE A 80 -4.45 4.56 -2.85
C PHE A 80 -3.20 3.80 -3.27
N LEU A 81 -3.38 2.57 -3.75
CA LEU A 81 -2.25 1.72 -4.15
C LEU A 81 -2.16 1.69 -5.67
N ILE A 82 -1.02 2.06 -6.25
CA ILE A 82 -0.64 1.66 -7.61
C ILE A 82 -0.06 0.26 -7.51
N GLN A 83 -0.69 -0.76 -8.07
CA GLN A 83 -0.22 -2.15 -7.88
C GLN A 83 1.18 -2.37 -8.45
N GLY A 84 2.09 -2.89 -7.61
CA GLY A 84 3.38 -3.43 -8.01
C GLY A 84 3.28 -4.90 -8.46
N ASN A 85 4.39 -5.46 -8.94
CA ASN A 85 4.44 -6.83 -9.44
C ASN A 85 4.31 -7.89 -8.32
N HIS A 86 4.54 -7.51 -7.07
CA HIS A 86 4.32 -8.39 -5.91
C HIS A 86 2.90 -8.29 -5.31
N ASP A 87 2.11 -7.30 -5.72
CA ASP A 87 0.73 -7.10 -5.23
C ASP A 87 -0.28 -7.97 -6.00
N ARG A 88 -0.39 -9.25 -5.64
CA ARG A 88 -1.23 -10.25 -6.33
C ARG A 88 -2.72 -10.19 -5.97
N LEU A 89 -3.32 -8.99 -5.99
CA LEU A 89 -4.75 -8.78 -5.72
C LEU A 89 -5.62 -8.93 -6.98
N SER A 90 -6.83 -9.46 -6.81
CA SER A 90 -7.81 -9.51 -7.90
C SER A 90 -8.30 -8.12 -8.27
N GLN A 91 -8.70 -7.94 -9.52
CA GLN A 91 -9.23 -6.67 -10.00
C GLN A 91 -10.47 -6.21 -9.21
N SER A 92 -11.39 -7.14 -8.92
CA SER A 92 -12.57 -6.86 -8.09
C SER A 92 -12.23 -6.38 -6.68
N PHE A 93 -11.14 -6.86 -6.09
CA PHE A 93 -10.68 -6.39 -4.80
C PHE A 93 -10.08 -4.97 -4.92
N CYS A 94 -9.34 -4.71 -6.00
CA CYS A 94 -8.73 -3.42 -6.26
C CYS A 94 -9.76 -2.29 -6.39
N GLU A 95 -10.81 -2.54 -7.18
CA GLU A 95 -11.89 -1.57 -7.41
C GLU A 95 -12.66 -1.23 -6.13
N ALA A 96 -12.76 -2.18 -5.19
CA ALA A 96 -13.46 -1.97 -3.91
C ALA A 96 -12.65 -1.18 -2.87
N HIS A 97 -11.33 -1.03 -3.03
CA HIS A 97 -10.43 -0.48 -1.99
C HIS A 97 -9.54 0.67 -2.51
N CYS A 98 -10.02 1.44 -3.49
CA CYS A 98 -9.30 2.60 -4.04
C CYS A 98 -7.90 2.28 -4.59
N ILE A 99 -7.70 1.09 -5.14
CA ILE A 99 -6.44 0.66 -5.75
C ILE A 99 -6.44 1.04 -7.24
N ILE A 100 -5.42 1.80 -7.66
CA ILE A 100 -5.16 2.19 -9.05
C ILE A 100 -4.30 1.10 -9.69
N ARG A 101 -4.68 0.59 -10.86
CA ARG A 101 -3.78 -0.27 -11.62
C ARG A 101 -2.79 0.58 -12.41
N GLY A 102 -1.49 0.34 -12.21
CA GLY A 102 -0.48 0.76 -13.17
C GLY A 102 -0.78 0.11 -14.52
N MET A 103 -0.64 0.86 -15.61
CA MET A 103 -0.83 0.33 -16.96
C MET A 103 0.09 -0.89 -17.15
N SER A 104 -0.51 -2.05 -17.43
CA SER A 104 0.24 -3.27 -17.75
C SER A 104 1.04 -2.99 -19.01
N HIS A 105 2.37 -2.91 -18.90
CA HIS A 105 3.22 -3.00 -20.08
C HIS A 105 3.06 -4.42 -20.66
N THR A 106 2.50 -4.48 -21.86
CA THR A 106 2.57 -5.62 -22.78
C THR A 106 3.99 -5.86 -23.23
#